data_AF-A0A2N2HMB6-F1
#
_entry.id   AF-A0A2N2HMB6-F1
#
_cell.length_a   1.000
_cell.length_b   1.000
_cell.length_c   1.000
_cell.angle_alpha   90.00
_cell.angle_beta   90.00
_cell.angle_gamma   90.00
#
_symmetry.space_group_name_H-M   'P 1'
#
loop_
_entity.id
_entity.type
_entity.pdbx_description
1 polymer ?
#
loop_
_entity_poly.entity_id
_entity_poly.type
_entity_poly.pdbx_seq_one_letter_code
_entity_poly.pdbx_strand_id
1 'polypeptide(L)'
;MSRASDQKGGYVMGASFGKRLCMVLLMLSLIFIPAASAERMEVGKAIDAVVEWDNGKAYFFKGGQYVRYDIKADRVDPGYPKPINRERYDIKADRVDPGYPKPINRETWPGVPWTDGIDAAVNWGNGKAYFFKGSQYVRYDIKADRVDPGYPKPINNEAWPGLPWTDGIDTAVNWRNGKAYFFKDDEYIRFDIKADRTDQGYPKPINNETWPGLPGLIN
;
A
#
# COMPACT_ATOMS: atom_id res chain seq x y z
N MET A 1 -46.39 6.47 -5.89
CA MET A 1 -45.45 7.45 -5.31
C MET A 1 -44.27 6.70 -4.72
N SER A 2 -43.07 7.16 -5.07
CA SER A 2 -41.77 6.51 -4.87
C SER A 2 -41.31 6.47 -3.41
N ARG A 3 -40.61 5.39 -3.03
CA ARG A 3 -39.28 5.45 -2.39
C ARG A 3 -38.68 4.04 -2.31
N ALA A 4 -37.85 3.71 -3.29
CA ALA A 4 -36.82 2.69 -3.14
C ALA A 4 -35.68 3.30 -2.28
N SER A 5 -35.27 2.58 -1.25
CA SER A 5 -34.09 2.93 -0.46
C SER A 5 -32.86 2.28 -1.10
N ASP A 6 -31.92 3.11 -1.51
CA ASP A 6 -30.58 2.72 -1.98
C ASP A 6 -29.81 2.05 -0.84
N GLN A 7 -29.56 0.74 -0.97
CA GLN A 7 -28.52 0.06 -0.21
C GLN A 7 -27.17 0.31 -0.89
N LYS A 8 -26.33 1.12 -0.24
CA LYS A 8 -24.91 1.29 -0.56
C LYS A 8 -24.20 -0.07 -0.48
N GLY A 9 -23.88 -0.66 -1.62
CA GLY A 9 -23.03 -1.85 -1.71
C GLY A 9 -21.57 -1.49 -1.44
N GLY A 10 -21.14 -1.59 -0.17
CA GLY A 10 -19.72 -1.65 0.17
C GLY A 10 -19.16 -2.99 -0.27
N TYR A 11 -18.18 -2.99 -1.18
CA TYR A 11 -17.50 -4.22 -1.58
C TYR A 11 -16.63 -4.72 -0.43
N VAL A 12 -17.04 -5.82 0.20
CA VAL A 12 -16.24 -6.53 1.19
C VAL A 12 -15.11 -7.23 0.45
N MET A 13 -13.88 -6.95 0.87
CA MET A 13 -12.69 -7.64 0.40
C MET A 13 -12.91 -9.15 0.47
N GLY A 14 -12.88 -9.85 -0.67
CA GLY A 14 -12.87 -11.31 -0.65
C GLY A 14 -11.66 -11.76 0.17
N ALA A 15 -11.89 -12.47 1.28
CA ALA A 15 -10.88 -12.75 2.31
C ALA A 15 -9.55 -13.30 1.74
N SER A 16 -9.61 -14.05 0.63
CA SER A 16 -8.45 -14.60 -0.07
C SER A 16 -7.55 -13.53 -0.73
N PHE A 17 -8.12 -12.54 -1.43
CA PHE A 17 -7.31 -11.50 -2.11
C PHE A 17 -6.71 -10.51 -1.10
N GLY A 18 -7.50 -10.15 -0.09
CA GLY A 18 -7.05 -9.30 1.00
C GLY A 18 -5.84 -9.84 1.74
N LYS A 19 -5.91 -11.13 2.10
CA LYS A 19 -4.79 -11.85 2.71
C LYS A 19 -3.58 -11.93 1.78
N ARG A 20 -3.76 -12.20 0.49
CA ARG A 20 -2.68 -12.24 -0.51
C ARG A 20 -1.96 -10.90 -0.63
N LEU A 21 -2.72 -9.81 -0.77
CA LEU A 21 -2.15 -8.48 -0.92
C LEU A 21 -1.44 -8.01 0.35
N CYS A 22 -2.06 -8.22 1.52
CA CYS A 22 -1.45 -7.91 2.80
C CYS A 22 -0.18 -8.73 3.03
N MET A 23 -0.17 -10.02 2.66
CA MET A 23 1.03 -10.84 2.74
C MET A 23 2.11 -10.42 1.76
N VAL A 24 1.80 -9.98 0.54
CA VAL A 24 2.81 -9.43 -0.38
C VAL A 24 3.42 -8.16 0.21
N LEU A 25 2.61 -7.24 0.74
CA LEU A 25 3.09 -5.99 1.34
C LEU A 25 3.88 -6.23 2.64
N LEU A 26 3.44 -7.18 3.49
CA LEU A 26 4.18 -7.61 4.68
C LEU A 26 5.45 -8.39 4.33
N MET A 27 5.48 -9.11 3.22
CA MET A 27 6.65 -9.87 2.82
C MET A 27 7.69 -8.99 2.13
N LEU A 28 7.29 -7.96 1.37
CA LEU A 28 8.22 -6.98 0.79
C LEU A 28 9.05 -6.27 1.87
N SER A 29 8.49 -6.01 3.05
CA SER A 29 9.24 -5.50 4.21
C SER A 29 10.06 -6.57 4.96
N LEU A 30 9.91 -7.85 4.60
CA LEU A 30 10.59 -9.00 5.19
C LEU A 30 11.55 -9.72 4.23
N ILE A 31 11.70 -9.27 2.97
CA ILE A 31 12.66 -9.88 2.03
C ILE A 31 14.07 -9.63 2.56
N PHE A 32 14.77 -10.74 2.76
CA PHE A 32 16.14 -10.83 3.23
C PHE A 32 17.06 -10.04 2.28
N ILE A 33 17.58 -8.89 2.73
CA ILE A 33 18.83 -8.37 2.20
C ILE A 33 19.91 -9.39 2.60
N PRO A 34 20.59 -10.09 1.68
CA PRO A 34 21.70 -10.95 2.05
C PRO A 34 22.73 -10.09 2.80
N ALA A 35 23.28 -10.62 3.89
CA ALA A 35 24.15 -9.89 4.84
C ALA A 35 25.34 -9.17 4.18
N ALA A 36 25.73 -9.57 2.96
CA ALA A 36 26.77 -8.91 2.16
C ALA A 36 26.31 -7.62 1.45
N SER A 37 25.02 -7.30 1.46
CA SER A 37 24.41 -6.06 0.92
C SER A 37 23.77 -5.20 2.03
N ALA A 38 24.01 -5.54 3.30
CA ALA A 38 23.58 -4.74 4.45
C ALA A 38 24.37 -3.43 4.58
N GLU A 39 25.47 -3.27 3.85
CA GLU A 39 26.32 -2.06 3.88
C GLU A 39 25.86 -0.94 2.93
N ARG A 40 24.67 -1.07 2.32
CA ARG A 40 24.04 0.02 1.56
C ARG A 40 22.54 0.09 1.78
N MET A 41 22.09 -0.02 3.03
CA MET A 41 20.80 0.59 3.39
C MET A 41 21.04 2.10 3.40
N GLU A 42 20.67 2.78 2.33
CA GLU A 42 20.51 4.23 2.43
C GLU A 42 19.53 4.49 3.57
N VAL A 43 19.91 5.39 4.47
CA VAL A 43 19.04 5.98 5.49
C VAL A 43 18.05 6.91 4.77
N GLY A 44 17.27 6.34 3.84
CA GLY A 44 16.26 7.06 3.06
C GLY A 44 15.04 7.28 3.92
N LYS A 45 14.25 8.31 3.63
CA LYS A 45 13.02 8.62 4.38
C LYS A 45 11.79 7.86 3.88
N ALA A 46 11.92 7.13 2.77
CA ALA A 46 10.89 6.31 2.15
C ALA A 46 10.16 5.36 3.13
N ILE A 47 8.84 5.26 2.98
CA ILE A 47 8.01 4.26 3.68
C ILE A 47 7.91 3.03 2.78
N ASP A 48 8.31 1.87 3.29
CA ASP A 48 8.34 0.63 2.49
C ASP A 48 6.93 0.12 2.14
N ALA A 49 6.00 0.23 3.09
CA ALA A 49 4.62 -0.18 2.88
C ALA A 49 3.66 0.52 3.82
N VAL A 50 2.42 0.72 3.35
CA VAL A 50 1.28 1.06 4.19
C VAL A 50 0.10 0.15 3.88
N VAL A 51 -0.58 -0.30 4.94
CA VAL A 51 -1.83 -1.07 4.82
C VAL A 51 -2.87 -0.49 5.75
N GLU A 52 -4.02 -0.09 5.21
CA GLU A 52 -5.22 0.17 5.99
C GLU A 52 -5.96 -1.15 6.26
N TRP A 53 -6.39 -1.32 7.51
CA TRP A 53 -7.07 -2.52 7.99
C TRP A 53 -8.46 -2.18 8.51
N ASP A 54 -9.41 -3.10 8.32
CA ASP A 54 -10.85 -2.93 8.64
C ASP A 54 -11.17 -2.63 10.12
N ASN A 55 -10.17 -2.54 10.99
CA ASN A 55 -10.30 -2.10 12.38
C ASN A 55 -10.07 -0.58 12.57
N GLY A 56 -10.05 0.20 11.48
CA GLY A 56 -9.84 1.65 11.51
C GLY A 56 -8.41 2.03 11.86
N LYS A 57 -7.44 1.17 11.55
CA LYS A 57 -6.01 1.41 11.73
C LYS A 57 -5.29 1.32 10.39
N ALA A 58 -4.25 2.14 10.23
CA ALA A 58 -3.25 1.93 9.19
C ALA A 58 -1.93 1.45 9.82
N TYR A 59 -1.20 0.59 9.13
CA TYR A 59 0.08 0.08 9.54
C TYR A 59 1.11 0.54 8.52
N PHE A 60 2.08 1.34 8.97
CA PHE A 60 3.19 1.82 8.14
C PHE A 60 4.45 1.07 8.52
N PHE A 61 5.20 0.62 7.53
CA PHE A 61 6.36 -0.23 7.67
C PHE A 61 7.59 0.48 7.12
N LYS A 62 8.71 0.34 7.82
CA LYS A 62 10.03 0.80 7.37
C LYS A 62 11.11 -0.07 8.00
N GLY A 63 11.93 -0.68 7.15
CA GLY A 63 12.91 -1.67 7.54
C GLY A 63 12.29 -2.74 8.44
N GLY A 64 12.98 -3.08 9.54
CA GLY A 64 12.52 -4.06 10.51
C GLY A 64 11.47 -3.55 11.51
N GLN A 65 10.81 -2.41 11.26
CA GLN A 65 9.90 -1.76 12.20
C GLN A 65 8.57 -1.35 11.55
N TYR A 66 7.57 -1.13 12.39
CA TYR A 66 6.28 -0.60 11.96
C TYR A 66 5.67 0.34 13.01
N VAL A 67 4.82 1.26 12.56
CA VAL A 67 3.90 2.01 13.43
C VAL A 67 2.46 1.60 13.15
N ARG A 68 1.61 1.71 14.16
CA ARG A 68 0.15 1.62 14.01
C ARG A 68 -0.44 3.02 14.14
N TYR A 69 -1.12 3.46 13.10
CA TYR A 69 -1.79 4.75 13.01
C TYR A 69 -3.27 4.60 13.29
N ASP A 70 -3.79 5.36 14.25
CA ASP A 70 -5.21 5.47 14.54
C ASP A 70 -5.85 6.48 13.59
N ILE A 71 -6.65 6.00 12.64
CA ILE A 71 -7.29 6.84 11.63
C ILE A 71 -8.29 7.82 12.25
N LYS A 72 -8.97 7.43 13.33
CA LYS A 72 -9.97 8.27 14.00
C LYS A 72 -9.30 9.33 14.88
N ALA A 73 -8.25 8.95 15.60
CA ALA A 73 -7.49 9.87 16.45
C ALA A 73 -6.46 10.70 15.67
N ASP A 74 -6.26 10.36 14.40
CA ASP A 74 -5.32 10.99 13.47
C ASP A 74 -3.89 11.09 14.02
N ARG A 75 -3.38 9.96 14.51
CA ARG A 75 -2.03 9.88 15.07
C ARG A 75 -1.51 8.45 15.16
N VAL A 76 -0.20 8.30 15.21
CA VAL A 76 0.45 7.06 15.66
C VAL A 76 0.07 6.75 17.11
N ASP A 77 -0.26 5.48 17.37
CA ASP A 77 -0.56 5.01 18.72
C ASP A 77 0.66 5.11 19.64
N PRO A 78 0.47 5.37 20.95
CA PRO A 78 1.57 5.36 21.91
C PRO A 78 2.31 4.01 21.95
N GLY A 79 3.63 4.08 22.12
CA GLY A 79 4.50 2.90 22.23
C GLY A 79 4.92 2.27 20.89
N TYR A 80 4.82 3.03 19.80
CA TYR A 80 5.40 2.74 18.48
C TYR A 80 6.58 3.70 18.19
N PRO A 81 7.51 3.36 17.29
CA PRO A 81 7.55 2.15 16.45
C PRO A 81 7.83 0.87 17.25
N LYS A 82 7.41 -0.26 16.69
CA LYS A 82 7.70 -1.60 17.23
C LYS A 82 8.47 -2.41 16.20
N PRO A 83 9.36 -3.32 16.64
CA PRO A 83 9.99 -4.24 15.71
C PRO A 83 8.93 -5.12 15.06
N ILE A 84 9.12 -5.42 13.77
CA ILE A 84 8.40 -6.48 13.07
C ILE A 84 8.94 -7.79 13.65
N ASN A 85 8.33 -8.25 14.74
CA ASN A 85 8.74 -9.50 15.37
C ASN A 85 8.13 -10.68 14.59
N ARG A 86 9.00 -11.50 13.99
CA ARG A 86 8.65 -12.79 13.37
C ARG A 86 7.93 -13.74 14.34
N GLU A 87 8.10 -13.56 15.65
CA GLU A 87 7.51 -14.37 16.71
C GLU A 87 6.20 -13.80 17.29
N ARG A 88 5.82 -12.56 16.97
CA ARG A 88 4.44 -12.06 17.16
C ARG A 88 3.53 -12.41 15.99
N TYR A 89 4.06 -13.06 14.95
CA TYR A 89 3.26 -14.05 14.25
C TYR A 89 3.11 -15.23 15.21
N ASP A 90 1.92 -15.39 15.78
CA ASP A 90 1.60 -16.59 16.53
C ASP A 90 1.53 -17.78 15.56
N ILE A 91 2.69 -18.40 15.31
CA ILE A 91 2.88 -19.61 14.52
C ILE A 91 2.13 -20.79 15.15
N LYS A 92 1.67 -20.70 16.41
CA LYS A 92 0.81 -21.73 17.01
C LYS A 92 -0.67 -21.58 16.62
N ALA A 93 -1.08 -20.46 16.01
CA ALA A 93 -2.45 -20.20 15.56
C ALA A 93 -2.66 -20.19 14.03
N ASP A 94 -1.63 -20.54 13.24
CA ASP A 94 -1.67 -20.82 11.79
C ASP A 94 -2.50 -19.81 10.95
N ARG A 95 -2.20 -18.51 11.08
CA ARG A 95 -2.89 -17.42 10.36
C ARG A 95 -2.22 -16.99 9.05
N VAL A 96 -1.14 -17.65 8.64
CA VAL A 96 -0.65 -17.57 7.26
C VAL A 96 -1.26 -18.76 6.53
N ASP A 97 -2.08 -18.53 5.50
CA ASP A 97 -2.70 -19.63 4.76
C ASP A 97 -1.59 -20.61 4.31
N PRO A 98 -1.79 -21.94 4.40
CA PRO A 98 -0.78 -22.90 3.97
C PRO A 98 -0.29 -22.63 2.53
N GLY A 99 1.04 -22.63 2.36
CA GLY A 99 1.67 -22.39 1.05
C GLY A 99 1.99 -20.93 0.72
N TYR A 100 2.04 -20.04 1.72
CA TYR A 100 2.61 -18.69 1.61
C TYR A 100 3.95 -18.57 2.36
N PRO A 101 4.86 -17.67 1.96
CA PRO A 101 4.75 -16.73 0.84
C PRO A 101 4.76 -17.44 -0.52
N LYS A 102 4.06 -16.82 -1.47
CA LYS A 102 4.11 -17.23 -2.87
C LYS A 102 4.93 -16.20 -3.66
N PRO A 103 5.80 -16.62 -4.59
CA PRO A 103 6.55 -15.70 -5.43
C PRO A 103 5.60 -14.84 -6.27
N ILE A 104 6.04 -13.65 -6.69
CA ILE A 104 5.31 -12.89 -7.73
C ILE A 104 5.64 -13.52 -9.08
N ASN A 105 4.71 -14.31 -9.63
CA ASN A 105 4.90 -14.98 -10.90
C ASN A 105 3.56 -15.17 -11.64
N ARG A 106 3.61 -15.81 -12.82
CA ARG A 106 2.42 -16.03 -13.66
C ARG A 106 1.36 -16.94 -13.05
N GLU A 107 1.72 -17.75 -12.05
CA GLU A 107 0.79 -18.68 -11.39
C GLU A 107 0.04 -18.02 -10.22
N THR A 108 0.68 -17.05 -9.59
CA THR A 108 0.22 -16.45 -8.32
C THR A 108 -0.34 -15.04 -8.53
N TRP A 109 0.20 -14.32 -9.51
CA TRP A 109 -0.19 -12.97 -9.92
C TRP A 109 -0.18 -12.86 -11.46
N PRO A 110 -1.10 -13.55 -12.16
CA PRO A 110 -1.13 -13.58 -13.61
C PRO A 110 -1.11 -12.18 -14.26
N GLY A 111 -0.12 -11.96 -15.13
CA GLY A 111 0.04 -10.72 -15.88
C GLY A 111 0.78 -9.59 -15.15
N VAL A 112 1.16 -9.75 -13.87
CA VAL A 112 2.13 -8.85 -13.24
C VAL A 112 3.50 -9.11 -13.86
N PRO A 113 4.13 -8.12 -14.52
CA PRO A 113 5.35 -8.35 -15.29
C PRO A 113 6.62 -8.39 -14.43
N TRP A 114 6.54 -7.91 -13.18
CA TRP A 114 7.69 -7.73 -12.31
C TRP A 114 7.79 -8.85 -11.29
N THR A 115 8.68 -9.80 -11.57
CA THR A 115 8.89 -10.99 -10.72
C THR A 115 9.91 -10.75 -9.60
N ASP A 116 10.65 -9.66 -9.69
CA ASP A 116 11.70 -9.23 -8.75
C ASP A 116 11.18 -8.33 -7.63
N GLY A 117 9.89 -7.98 -7.64
CA GLY A 117 9.24 -7.14 -6.63
C GLY A 117 8.43 -6.01 -7.23
N ILE A 118 7.71 -5.30 -6.38
CA ILE A 118 6.93 -4.09 -6.69
C ILE A 118 7.27 -3.03 -5.66
N ASP A 119 7.07 -1.76 -6.01
CA ASP A 119 7.34 -0.65 -5.10
C ASP A 119 6.11 -0.41 -4.23
N ALA A 120 4.93 -0.27 -4.85
CA ALA A 120 3.68 -0.01 -4.15
C ALA A 120 2.52 -0.88 -4.64
N ALA A 121 1.57 -1.14 -3.74
CA ALA A 121 0.30 -1.77 -4.09
C ALA A 121 -0.86 -1.12 -3.35
N VAL A 122 -1.96 -0.87 -4.06
CA VAL A 122 -3.17 -0.29 -3.46
C VAL A 122 -4.41 -1.00 -3.99
N ASN A 123 -5.28 -1.43 -3.07
CA ASN A 123 -6.64 -1.82 -3.42
C ASN A 123 -7.48 -0.55 -3.62
N TRP A 124 -8.01 -0.36 -4.82
CA TRP A 124 -8.72 0.86 -5.16
C TRP A 124 -10.17 0.90 -4.66
N GLY A 125 -10.69 -0.23 -4.16
CA GLY A 125 -12.06 -0.32 -3.62
C GLY A 125 -13.16 -0.46 -4.67
N ASN A 126 -12.81 -0.52 -5.96
CA ASN A 126 -13.73 -0.72 -7.08
C ASN A 126 -13.59 -2.10 -7.74
N GLY A 127 -13.06 -3.08 -7.00
CA GLY A 127 -12.72 -4.41 -7.53
C GLY A 127 -11.41 -4.46 -8.33
N LYS A 128 -10.65 -3.36 -8.37
CA LYS A 128 -9.31 -3.30 -8.94
C LYS A 128 -8.25 -3.05 -7.86
N ALA A 129 -7.07 -3.58 -8.08
CA ALA A 129 -5.86 -3.17 -7.38
C ALA A 129 -4.88 -2.56 -8.39
N TYR A 130 -4.00 -1.68 -7.92
CA TYR A 130 -2.94 -1.08 -8.72
C TYR A 130 -1.60 -1.46 -8.11
N PHE A 131 -0.69 -1.94 -8.94
CA PHE A 131 0.69 -2.23 -8.57
C PHE A 131 1.62 -1.30 -9.32
N PHE A 132 2.61 -0.74 -8.64
CA PHE A 132 3.55 0.23 -9.19
C PHE A 132 4.97 -0.32 -9.11
N LYS A 133 5.78 -0.04 -10.13
CA LYS A 133 7.21 -0.30 -10.12
C LYS A 133 7.93 0.66 -11.07
N GLY A 134 8.90 1.40 -10.55
CA GLY A 134 9.58 2.48 -11.25
C GLY A 134 8.56 3.43 -11.90
N SER A 135 8.79 3.80 -13.15
CA SER A 135 7.91 4.71 -13.89
C SER A 135 6.63 4.08 -14.44
N GLN A 136 6.25 2.89 -13.98
CA GLN A 136 5.14 2.12 -14.53
C GLN A 136 4.16 1.62 -13.47
N TYR A 137 2.95 1.32 -13.92
CA TYR A 137 1.93 0.69 -13.09
C TYR A 137 1.13 -0.35 -13.90
N VAL A 138 0.56 -1.33 -13.21
CA VAL A 138 -0.46 -2.26 -13.74
C VAL A 138 -1.76 -2.12 -12.96
N ARG A 139 -2.89 -2.35 -13.64
CA ARG A 139 -4.20 -2.49 -12.99
C ARG A 139 -4.60 -3.96 -12.99
N TYR A 140 -4.83 -4.50 -11.81
CA TYR A 140 -5.19 -5.89 -11.57
C TYR A 140 -6.68 -6.02 -11.30
N ASP A 141 -7.35 -6.91 -12.03
CA ASP A 141 -8.73 -7.29 -11.77
C ASP A 141 -8.77 -8.35 -10.66
N ILE A 142 -9.32 -7.98 -9.51
CA ILE A 142 -9.38 -8.85 -8.33
C ILE A 142 -10.28 -10.05 -8.59
N LYS A 143 -11.37 -9.88 -9.36
CA LYS A 143 -12.35 -10.94 -9.63
C LYS A 143 -11.84 -11.91 -10.69
N ALA A 144 -11.20 -11.38 -11.74
CA ALA A 144 -10.64 -12.18 -12.82
C ALA A 144 -9.24 -12.75 -12.48
N ASP A 145 -8.67 -12.34 -11.36
CA ASP A 145 -7.36 -12.74 -10.84
C ASP A 145 -6.24 -12.58 -11.88
N ARG A 146 -6.20 -11.41 -12.53
CA ARG A 146 -5.17 -11.09 -13.54
C ARG A 146 -5.06 -9.59 -13.80
N VAL A 147 -3.93 -9.18 -14.37
CA VAL A 147 -3.75 -7.83 -14.92
C VAL A 147 -4.69 -7.59 -16.12
N ASP A 148 -5.29 -6.40 -16.17
CA ASP A 148 -6.12 -5.96 -17.29
C ASP A 148 -5.28 -5.86 -18.59
N PRO A 149 -5.85 -6.12 -19.77
CA PRO A 149 -5.14 -5.94 -21.03
C PRO A 149 -4.64 -4.50 -21.24
N GLY A 150 -3.48 -4.35 -21.87
CA GLY A 150 -2.89 -3.03 -22.20
C GLY A 150 -2.05 -2.41 -21.07
N TYR A 151 -1.67 -3.21 -20.07
CA TYR A 151 -0.71 -2.86 -19.02
C TYR A 151 0.60 -3.65 -19.20
N PRO A 152 1.74 -3.18 -18.65
CA PRO A 152 1.92 -1.97 -17.84
C PRO A 152 1.76 -0.66 -18.62
N LYS A 153 1.41 0.41 -17.91
CA LYS A 153 1.29 1.77 -18.44
C LYS A 153 2.23 2.72 -17.69
N PRO A 154 2.69 3.82 -18.32
CA PRO A 154 3.51 4.80 -17.64
C PRO A 154 2.74 5.53 -16.55
N ILE A 155 3.43 5.90 -15.47
CA ILE A 155 2.94 6.88 -14.51
C ILE A 155 3.12 8.26 -15.13
N ASN A 156 2.02 8.91 -15.52
CA ASN A 156 2.04 10.22 -16.15
C ASN A 156 0.76 11.00 -15.80
N ASN A 157 0.68 12.25 -16.25
CA ASN A 157 -0.44 13.13 -15.95
C ASN A 157 -1.76 12.72 -16.66
N GLU A 158 -1.71 11.84 -17.66
CA GLU A 158 -2.93 11.29 -18.28
C GLU A 158 -3.54 10.18 -17.41
N ALA A 159 -2.69 9.33 -16.84
CA ALA A 159 -3.10 8.20 -16.00
C ALA A 159 -3.35 8.60 -14.54
N TRP A 160 -2.57 9.54 -14.02
CA TRP A 160 -2.59 10.00 -12.63
C TRP A 160 -2.50 11.53 -12.59
N PRO A 161 -3.58 12.26 -12.94
CA PRO A 161 -3.54 13.72 -13.04
C PRO A 161 -3.06 14.39 -11.75
N GLY A 162 -2.02 15.22 -11.88
CA GLY A 162 -1.41 15.95 -10.76
C GLY A 162 -0.52 15.13 -9.83
N LEU A 163 -0.25 13.85 -10.11
CA LEU A 163 0.80 13.10 -9.43
C LEU A 163 2.17 13.55 -10.00
N PRO A 164 3.05 14.20 -9.23
CA PRO A 164 4.29 14.76 -9.76
C PRO A 164 5.37 13.69 -9.99
N TRP A 165 5.29 12.57 -9.29
CA TRP A 165 6.30 11.50 -9.31
C TRP A 165 6.02 10.52 -10.43
N THR A 166 6.74 10.66 -11.54
CA THR A 166 6.59 9.83 -12.74
C THR A 166 7.66 8.75 -12.87
N ASP A 167 8.66 8.78 -11.98
CA ASP A 167 9.79 7.86 -11.89
C ASP A 167 9.58 6.73 -10.87
N GLY A 168 8.56 6.84 -10.01
CA GLY A 168 8.18 5.84 -9.03
C GLY A 168 7.58 6.43 -7.76
N ILE A 169 6.93 5.58 -6.97
CA ILE A 169 6.35 5.91 -5.66
C ILE A 169 6.79 4.85 -4.67
N ASP A 170 6.91 5.20 -3.39
CA ASP A 170 7.37 4.25 -2.38
C ASP A 170 6.21 3.38 -1.90
N THR A 171 5.06 4.01 -1.64
CA THR A 171 3.88 3.27 -1.20
C THR A 171 2.60 4.06 -1.42
N ALA A 172 1.45 3.38 -1.38
CA ALA A 172 0.14 4.01 -1.53
C ALA A 172 -0.95 3.29 -0.73
N VAL A 173 -1.94 4.04 -0.27
CA VAL A 173 -3.09 3.51 0.47
C VAL A 173 -4.38 4.20 0.08
N ASN A 174 -5.45 3.43 -0.09
CA ASN A 174 -6.81 3.97 -0.13
C ASN A 174 -7.28 4.17 1.31
N TRP A 175 -7.53 5.43 1.70
CA TRP A 175 -7.88 5.79 3.08
C TRP A 175 -9.37 5.60 3.40
N ARG A 176 -10.14 5.04 2.46
CA ARG A 176 -11.57 4.73 2.58
C ARG A 176 -12.48 5.92 2.90
N ASN A 177 -11.97 7.14 2.77
CA ASN A 177 -12.71 8.38 2.91
C ASN A 177 -12.94 9.07 1.54
N GLY A 178 -12.79 8.32 0.44
CA GLY A 178 -12.82 8.85 -0.93
C GLY A 178 -11.48 9.42 -1.40
N LYS A 179 -10.42 9.32 -0.60
CA LYS A 179 -9.06 9.72 -0.95
C LYS A 179 -8.11 8.54 -0.95
N ALA A 180 -7.14 8.58 -1.85
CA ALA A 180 -5.94 7.75 -1.78
C ALA A 180 -4.74 8.64 -1.45
N TYR A 181 -3.76 8.09 -0.74
CA TYR A 181 -2.53 8.79 -0.39
C TYR A 181 -1.37 8.03 -1.00
N PHE A 182 -0.49 8.76 -1.67
CA PHE A 182 0.74 8.24 -2.25
C PHE A 182 1.91 8.89 -1.53
N PHE A 183 2.95 8.12 -1.24
CA PHE A 183 4.11 8.55 -0.48
C PHE A 183 5.36 8.38 -1.34
N LYS A 184 6.26 9.35 -1.24
CA LYS A 184 7.61 9.30 -1.82
C LYS A 184 8.55 10.10 -0.93
N ASP A 185 9.65 9.49 -0.52
CA ASP A 185 10.63 10.05 0.40
C ASP A 185 9.97 10.57 1.70
N ASP A 186 10.13 11.85 2.01
CA ASP A 186 9.47 12.53 3.13
C ASP A 186 8.26 13.36 2.73
N GLU A 187 7.65 13.04 1.60
CA GLU A 187 6.47 13.73 1.09
C GLU A 187 5.32 12.76 0.81
N TYR A 188 4.12 13.34 0.74
CA TYR A 188 2.92 12.62 0.35
C TYR A 188 2.03 13.51 -0.53
N ILE A 189 1.23 12.87 -1.38
CA ILE A 189 0.10 13.52 -2.07
C ILE A 189 -1.23 12.93 -1.59
N ARG A 190 -2.30 13.70 -1.74
CA ARG A 190 -3.67 13.22 -1.57
C ARG A 190 -4.41 13.26 -2.90
N PHE A 191 -4.82 12.10 -3.37
CA PHE A 191 -5.56 11.90 -4.61
C PHE A 191 -7.06 11.79 -4.32
N ASP A 192 -7.87 12.60 -5.00
CA ASP A 192 -9.31 12.49 -4.98
C ASP A 192 -9.76 11.40 -5.95
N ILE A 193 -10.31 10.30 -5.41
CA ILE A 193 -10.72 9.15 -6.19
C ILE A 193 -11.92 9.48 -7.10
N LYS A 194 -12.80 10.38 -6.67
CA LYS A 194 -14.01 10.75 -7.43
C LYS A 194 -13.68 11.75 -8.53
N ALA A 195 -12.83 12.73 -8.24
CA ALA A 195 -12.40 13.73 -9.20
C ALA A 195 -11.27 13.23 -10.12
N ASP A 196 -10.72 12.04 -9.82
CA ASP A 196 -9.65 11.37 -10.56
C ASP A 196 -8.41 12.24 -10.75
N ARG A 197 -8.00 12.91 -9.66
CA ARG A 197 -6.84 13.82 -9.66
C ARG A 197 -6.29 14.07 -8.27
N THR A 198 -5.04 14.49 -8.22
CA THR A 198 -4.41 15.02 -7.01
C THR A 198 -5.08 16.32 -6.58
N ASP A 199 -5.34 16.44 -5.27
CA ASP A 199 -5.85 17.67 -4.66
C ASP A 199 -4.84 18.81 -4.82
N GLN A 200 -5.31 20.05 -4.89
CA GLN A 200 -4.42 21.21 -4.96
C GLN A 200 -3.59 21.37 -3.66
N GLY A 201 -2.37 21.89 -3.81
CA GLY A 201 -1.46 22.15 -2.68
C GLY A 201 -0.69 20.93 -2.18
N TYR A 202 -0.57 19.91 -3.01
CA TYR A 202 0.31 18.75 -2.82
C TYR A 202 1.45 18.76 -3.86
N PRO A 203 2.60 18.13 -3.59
CA PRO A 203 2.94 17.32 -2.41
C PRO A 203 3.07 18.15 -1.14
N LYS A 204 2.98 17.47 0.01
CA LYS A 204 3.19 18.04 1.35
C LYS A 204 4.19 17.18 2.12
N PRO A 205 4.96 17.78 3.05
CA PRO A 205 5.88 17.01 3.87
C PRO A 205 5.13 16.08 4.84
N ILE A 206 5.75 14.94 5.13
CA ILE A 206 5.38 14.05 6.22
C ILE A 206 5.98 14.62 7.51
N ASN A 207 5.15 15.29 8.31
CA ASN A 207 5.55 15.92 9.56
C ASN A 207 4.47 15.73 10.63
N ASN A 208 4.68 16.27 11.84
CA ASN A 208 3.71 16.13 12.93
C ASN A 208 2.43 16.98 12.76
N GLU A 209 2.35 17.85 11.75
CA GLU A 209 1.14 18.60 11.40
C GLU A 209 0.27 17.82 10.40
N THR A 210 0.88 17.02 9.53
CA THR A 210 0.20 16.28 8.46
C THR A 210 -0.03 14.81 8.80
N TRP A 211 0.91 14.19 9.52
CA TRP A 211 0.89 12.79 9.94
C TRP A 211 1.45 12.65 11.38
N PRO A 212 0.70 13.07 12.42
CA PRO A 212 1.18 13.06 13.79
C PRO A 212 1.80 11.73 14.24
N GLY A 213 3.08 11.78 14.61
CA GLY A 213 3.87 10.63 15.07
C GLY A 213 4.50 9.78 13.98
N LEU A 214 4.12 9.93 12.71
CA LEU A 214 4.73 9.20 11.59
C LEU A 214 6.20 9.59 11.32
N PRO A 215 6.65 10.86 11.50
CA PRO A 215 8.05 11.23 11.32
C PRO A 215 9.02 10.40 12.17
N GLY A 216 8.58 9.92 13.34
CA GLY A 216 9.40 9.04 14.19
C GLY A 216 9.69 7.66 13.57
N LEU A 217 9.00 7.28 12.49
CA LEU A 217 9.30 6.07 11.72
C LEU A 217 10.34 6.33 10.63
N ILE A 218 10.32 7.51 9.99
CA ILE A 218 11.08 7.79 8.76
C ILE A 218 12.37 8.59 8.98
N ASN A 219 12.63 9.02 10.21
CA ASN A 219 13.84 9.75 10.63
C ASN A 219 14.96 8.84 11.11
#